data_AF-A0A2L0UDN5-F1
#
_entry.id   AF-A0A2L0UDN5-F1
#
_cell.length_a   1.000
_cell.length_b   1.000
_cell.length_c   1.000
_cell.angle_alpha   90.00
_cell.angle_beta   90.00
_cell.angle_gamma   90.00
#
_symmetry.space_group_name_H-M   'P 1'
#
loop_
_entity.id
_entity.type
_entity.pdbx_description
1 polymer ?
#
loop_
_entity_poly.entity_id
_entity_poly.type
_entity_poly.pdbx_seq_one_letter_code
_entity_poly.pdbx_strand_id
1 'polypeptide(L)' 'MAQMVIEEGLNVHDLWLRYLMNGGSAGDDELARYLAGELQLEELQRDLLSIAVRELVSERQESLGLRDTGKRRHPDGDDS' A
#
# COMPACT_ATOMS: atom_id res chain seq x y z
N MET A 1 -6.72 -8.94 2.06
CA MET A 1 -5.35 -8.41 1.86
C MET A 1 -4.70 -8.99 0.60
N ALA A 2 -4.50 -10.31 0.50
CA ALA A 2 -3.83 -10.92 -0.67
C ALA A 2 -4.46 -10.60 -2.04
N GLN A 3 -5.80 -10.55 -2.13
CA GLN A 3 -6.49 -10.25 -3.40
C GLN A 3 -6.17 -8.85 -3.96
N MET A 4 -5.94 -7.87 -3.08
CA MET A 4 -5.77 -6.46 -3.47
C MET A 4 -4.38 -6.17 -4.07
N VAL A 5 -3.36 -6.93 -3.65
CA VAL A 5 -1.98 -6.82 -4.17
C VAL A 5 -1.91 -7.28 -5.63
N ILE A 6 -2.70 -8.30 -5.98
CA ILE A 6 -2.74 -8.87 -7.33
C ILE A 6 -3.52 -7.97 -8.30
N GLU A 7 -4.63 -7.37 -7.87
CA GLU A 7 -5.46 -6.51 -8.73
C GLU A 7 -4.81 -5.17 -9.09
N GLU A 8 -4.01 -4.59 -8.19
CA GLU A 8 -3.34 -3.31 -8.40
C GLU A 8 -2.02 -3.42 -9.20
N GLY A 9 -1.62 -4.66 -9.56
CA GLY A 9 -0.37 -4.92 -10.29
C GLY A 9 0.88 -4.53 -9.50
N LEU A 10 0.82 -4.58 -8.17
CA LEU A 10 1.94 -4.25 -7.30
C LEU A 10 3.01 -5.33 -7.40
N ASN A 11 4.26 -4.90 -7.57
CA ASN A 11 5.39 -5.80 -7.54
C ASN A 11 5.60 -6.33 -6.11
N VAL A 12 5.64 -7.65 -5.95
CA VAL A 12 5.84 -8.32 -4.66
C VAL A 12 7.15 -7.87 -4.00
N HIS A 13 8.19 -7.62 -4.78
CA HIS A 13 9.47 -7.14 -4.27
C HIS A 13 9.37 -5.73 -3.66
N ASP A 14 8.66 -4.82 -4.32
CA ASP A 14 8.45 -3.45 -3.81
C ASP A 14 7.59 -3.46 -2.55
N LEU A 15 6.59 -4.36 -2.49
CA LEU A 15 5.80 -4.60 -1.29
C LEU A 15 6.66 -5.12 -0.14
N TRP A 16 7.53 -6.10 -0.41
CA TRP A 16 8.44 -6.64 0.60
C TRP A 16 9.39 -5.58 1.15
N LEU A 17 10.01 -4.77 0.28
CA LEU A 17 10.88 -3.67 0.69
C LEU A 17 10.13 -2.65 1.54
N ARG A 18 8.91 -2.27 1.14
CA ARG A 18 8.11 -1.32 1.92
C ARG A 18 7.73 -1.89 3.29
N TYR A 19 7.34 -3.15 3.34
CA TYR A 19 7.05 -3.87 4.57
C TYR A 19 8.26 -3.92 5.51
N LEU A 20 9.46 -4.22 4.99
CA LEU A 20 10.71 -4.20 5.76
C LEU A 20 10.99 -2.80 6.34
N MET A 21 10.82 -1.74 5.55
CA MET A 21 10.99 -0.36 6.03
C MET A 21 10.02 0.00 7.17
N ASN A 22 8.83 -0.61 7.18
CA ASN A 22 7.83 -0.42 8.23
C ASN A 22 8.09 -1.29 9.48
N GLY A 23 9.21 -2.02 9.54
CA GLY A 23 9.59 -2.87 10.67
C GLY A 23 9.15 -4.32 10.52
N GLY A 24 8.75 -4.73 9.31
CA GLY A 24 8.49 -6.13 8.98
C GLY A 24 9.71 -7.01 9.19
N SER A 25 9.51 -8.24 9.63
CA SER A 25 10.62 -9.18 9.90
C SER A 25 10.58 -10.45 9.06
N ALA A 26 9.51 -10.66 8.28
CA ALA A 26 9.38 -11.82 7.41
C ALA A 26 10.30 -11.71 6.18
N GLY A 27 10.91 -12.83 5.80
CA GLY A 27 11.70 -12.92 4.56
C GLY A 27 10.82 -12.87 3.31
N ASP A 28 11.46 -12.68 2.14
CA ASP A 28 10.78 -12.65 0.84
C ASP A 28 10.03 -13.97 0.58
N ASP A 29 10.65 -15.12 0.88
CA ASP A 29 10.01 -16.44 0.77
C ASP A 29 8.77 -16.60 1.67
N GLU A 30 8.84 -16.12 2.92
CA GLU A 30 7.70 -16.19 3.84
C GLU A 30 6.56 -15.29 3.38
N LEU A 31 6.89 -14.11 2.87
CA LEU A 31 5.93 -13.18 2.28
C LEU A 31 5.25 -13.80 1.06
N ALA A 32 6.02 -14.41 0.16
CA ALA A 32 5.51 -15.07 -1.03
C ALA A 32 4.57 -16.23 -0.66
N ARG A 33 4.94 -17.06 0.32
CA ARG A 33 4.07 -18.14 0.82
C ARG A 33 2.81 -17.61 1.49
N TYR A 34 2.90 -16.50 2.22
CA TYR A 34 1.74 -15.84 2.80
C TYR A 34 0.78 -15.32 1.72
N LEU A 35 1.31 -14.69 0.67
CA LEU A 35 0.52 -14.22 -0.47
C LEU A 35 -0.10 -15.38 -1.26
N ALA A 36 0.58 -16.53 -1.35
CA ALA A 36 0.06 -17.77 -1.92
C ALA A 36 -0.98 -18.48 -1.03
N GLY A 37 -1.17 -18.03 0.22
CA GLY A 37 -2.05 -18.67 1.19
C GLY A 37 -1.49 -19.96 1.81
N GLU A 38 -0.21 -20.25 1.58
CA GLU A 38 0.49 -21.43 2.10
C GLU A 38 1.04 -21.21 3.52
N LEU A 39 1.17 -19.94 3.94
CA LEU A 39 1.63 -19.53 5.27
C LEU A 39 0.65 -18.53 5.87
N GLN A 40 0.51 -18.54 7.19
CA GLN A 40 -0.12 -17.46 7.95
C GLN A 40 0.96 -16.69 8.69
N LEU A 41 1.05 -15.38 8.43
CA LEU A 41 1.90 -14.50 9.21
C LEU A 41 1.24 -14.15 10.55
N GLU A 42 2.07 -13.79 11.53
CA GLU A 42 1.60 -13.23 12.79
C GLU A 42 0.78 -11.95 12.57
N GLU A 43 -0.13 -11.68 13.50
CA GLU A 43 -1.07 -10.55 13.40
C GLU A 43 -0.37 -9.21 13.17
N LEU A 44 0.68 -8.93 13.94
CA LEU A 44 1.49 -7.73 13.78
C LEU A 44 2.08 -7.61 12.37
N GLN A 45 2.61 -8.70 11.82
CA GLN A 45 3.22 -8.70 10.49
C GLN A 45 2.16 -8.48 9.40
N ARG A 46 0.95 -9.02 9.57
CA ARG A 46 -0.17 -8.77 8.65
C ARG A 46 -0.61 -7.30 8.68
N ASP A 47 -0.62 -6.67 9.85
CA ASP A 47 -0.93 -5.24 9.98
C ASP A 47 0.13 -4.37 9.30
N LEU A 48 1.42 -4.68 9.51
CA LEU A 48 2.52 -3.99 8.85
C LEU A 48 2.46 -4.12 7.32
N LEU A 49 2.17 -5.33 6.82
CA LEU A 49 1.90 -5.58 5.39
C LEU A 49 0.77 -4.70 4.87
N SER A 50 -0.29 -4.57 5.66
CA SER A 50 -1.47 -3.79 5.27
C SER A 50 -1.15 -2.31 5.16
N ILE A 51 -0.29 -1.80 6.03
CA ILE A 51 0.24 -0.43 5.94
C ILE A 51 1.08 -0.28 4.67
N ALA A 52 2.01 -1.20 4.42
CA ALA A 52 2.87 -1.17 3.24
C ALA A 52 2.08 -1.18 1.92
N VAL A 53 1.04 -2.02 1.81
CA VAL A 53 0.14 -2.04 0.64
C VAL A 53 -0.55 -0.69 0.47
N ARG A 54 -1.10 -0.11 1.55
CA ARG A 54 -1.82 1.17 1.49
C ARG A 54 -0.92 2.31 1.02
N GLU A 55 0.33 2.34 1.47
CA GLU A 55 1.31 3.34 1.06
C GLU A 55 1.67 3.20 -0.42
N LEU A 56 1.94 1.98 -0.90
CA LEU A 56 2.24 1.76 -2.31
C LEU A 56 1.08 2.11 -3.24
N VAL A 57 -0.15 1.76 -2.85
CA VAL A 57 -1.35 2.17 -3.59
C VAL A 57 -1.48 3.70 -3.58
N SER A 58 -1.15 4.36 -2.46
CA SER A 58 -1.15 5.82 -2.36
C SER A 58 -0.21 6.47 -3.35
N GLU A 59 1.06 6.09 -3.30
CA GLU A 59 2.10 6.64 -4.16
C GLU A 59 1.82 6.39 -5.64
N ARG A 60 1.26 5.22 -5.97
CA ARG A 60 0.86 4.90 -7.34
C ARG A 60 -0.31 5.78 -7.82
N GLN A 61 -1.31 6.02 -6.98
CA GLN A 61 -2.41 6.91 -7.34
C GLN A 61 -1.97 8.38 -7.44
N GLU A 62 -0.98 8.81 -6.64
CA GLU A 62 -0.39 10.16 -6.70
C GLU A 62 0.37 10.36 -8.02
N SER A 63 1.23 9.39 -8.37
CA SER A 63 2.01 9.44 -9.62
C SER A 63 1.14 9.37 -10.87
N LEU A 64 -0.01 8.69 -10.81
CA LEU A 64 -1.01 8.67 -11.89
C LEU A 64 -1.93 9.90 -11.91
N GLY A 65 -1.81 10.81 -10.93
CA GLY A 65 -2.69 11.98 -10.79
C GLY A 65 -4.14 11.64 -10.43
N LEU A 66 -4.40 10.40 -10.00
CA LEU A 66 -5.72 9.88 -9.63
C LEU A 66 -6.09 10.23 -8.18
N ARG A 67 -5.09 10.47 -7.33
CA ARG A 67 -5.28 11.13 -6.04
C ARG A 67 -5.45 12.64 -6.25
N ASP A 68 -6.56 13.04 -6.86
CA ASP A 68 -7.10 14.38 -6.65
C ASP A 68 -7.61 14.42 -5.20
N THR A 69 -6.73 14.75 -4.26
CA THR A 69 -7.13 15.10 -2.91
C THR A 69 -7.85 16.44 -2.99
N GLY A 70 -9.11 16.42 -3.44
CA GLY A 70 -10.12 17.46 -3.31
C GLY A 70 -9.63 18.89 -3.08
N LYS A 71 -8.73 19.41 -3.94
CA LYS A 71 -8.38 20.83 -3.96
C LYS A 71 -9.00 21.50 -5.17
N ARG A 72 -10.27 21.19 -5.44
CA ARG A 72 -11.12 22.08 -6.24
C ARG A 72 -11.75 23.12 -5.33
N ARG A 73 -10.97 24.19 -5.17
CA ARG A 73 -11.37 25.61 -5.10
C ARG A 73 -12.88 25.88 -5.02
N HIS A 74 -13.29 26.59 -3.97
CA HIS A 74 -14.23 27.70 -4.16
C HIS A 74 -13.64 28.97 -3.51
N PRO A 75 -13.85 30.14 -4.14
CA PRO A 75 -12.93 31.25 -4.18
C PRO A 75 -13.21 32.27 -3.08
N ASP A 76 -12.20 33.08 -2.78
CA ASP A 76 -12.42 34.46 -2.35
C ASP A 76 -13.37 35.15 -3.35
N GLY A 77 -14.64 35.24 -2.99
CA GLY A 77 -15.62 36.19 -3.50
C GLY A 77 -16.33 36.75 -2.27
N ASP A 78 -16.55 38.04 -2.10
CA ASP A 78 -16.45 39.15 -3.03
C ASP A 78 -16.22 40.41 -2.20
N ASP A 79 -15.54 41.37 -2.81
CA ASP A 79 -15.36 42.73 -2.33
C ASP A 79 -16.75 43.41 -2.26
N SER A 80 -17.11 43.99 -1.12
CA SER A 80 -18.30 44.84 -0.97
C SER A 80 -18.07 45.89 0.10
#